data_AF-X1MIQ3-F1
#
_entry.id   AF-X1MIQ3-F1
#
_cell.length_a   1.000
_cell.length_b   1.000
_cell.length_c   1.000
_cell.angle_alpha   90.00
_cell.angle_beta   90.00
_cell.angle_gamma   90.00
#
_symmetry.space_group_name_H-M   'P 1'
#
loop_
_entity.id
_entity.type
_entity.pdbx_description
1 polymer ?
#
loop_
_entity_poly.entity_id
_entity_poly.type
_entity_poly.pdbx_seq_one_letter_code
_entity_poly.pdbx_strand_id
1 'polypeptide(L)'
;KVFLDDSQNEADIRVQFNRAIDLARRNGSTIAIGHPHPATVRVLQQMVYNLPPDITLVKASSLLNEPQVDTSTPPKNAVPDAPRNPFRGVKLCKPKKPIEPVYANRFFEVLSESISQSTLIVYFQHQWQGWGKQPEAAKFNASAN
;
A
#
# COMPACT_ATOMS: atom_id res chain seq x y z
N LYS A 1 -3.20 12.81 -7.05
CA LYS A 1 -3.61 11.92 -5.92
C LYS A 1 -4.69 12.59 -5.09
N VAL A 2 -5.66 11.83 -4.58
CA VAL A 2 -6.78 12.32 -3.74
C VAL A 2 -7.10 11.28 -2.66
N PHE A 3 -7.40 11.74 -1.44
CA PHE A 3 -7.97 10.90 -0.37
C PHE A 3 -9.48 11.10 -0.35
N LEU A 4 -10.23 10.00 -0.45
CA LEU A 4 -11.68 10.03 -0.58
C LEU A 4 -12.40 10.16 0.76
N ASP A 5 -11.82 9.62 1.83
CA ASP A 5 -12.49 9.36 3.10
C ASP A 5 -11.76 9.95 4.31
N ASP A 6 -11.04 11.05 4.10
CA ASP A 6 -10.45 11.87 5.18
C ASP A 6 -11.51 12.29 6.22
N SER A 7 -12.76 12.46 5.76
CA SER A 7 -13.97 12.63 6.57
C SER A 7 -14.92 11.44 6.35
N GLN A 8 -15.58 10.96 7.41
CA GLN A 8 -16.58 9.89 7.33
C GLN A 8 -17.95 10.34 6.81
N ASN A 9 -18.08 11.61 6.42
CA ASN A 9 -19.32 12.16 5.87
C ASN A 9 -19.46 11.84 4.37
N GLU A 10 -20.58 11.26 3.98
CA GLU A 10 -20.85 10.88 2.60
C GLU A 10 -20.90 12.04 1.62
N ALA A 11 -21.33 13.23 2.06
CA ALA A 11 -21.32 14.41 1.22
C ALA A 11 -19.88 14.80 0.83
N ASP A 12 -18.96 14.76 1.80
CA ASP A 12 -17.54 15.08 1.58
C ASP A 12 -16.87 14.05 0.66
N ILE A 13 -17.18 12.76 0.87
CA ILE A 13 -16.66 11.67 0.03
C ILE A 13 -17.09 11.85 -1.44
N ARG A 14 -18.35 12.26 -1.69
CA ARG A 14 -18.83 12.56 -3.05
C ARG A 14 -18.08 13.72 -3.69
N VAL A 15 -17.83 14.79 -2.93
CA VAL A 15 -17.08 15.95 -3.41
C VAL A 15 -15.64 15.56 -3.76
N GLN A 16 -14.98 14.79 -2.90
CA GLN A 16 -13.62 14.30 -3.16
C GLN A 16 -13.56 13.37 -4.35
N PHE A 17 -14.60 12.54 -4.57
CA PHE A 17 -14.69 11.69 -5.74
C PHE A 17 -14.78 12.51 -7.05
N ASN A 18 -15.64 13.53 -7.08
CA ASN A 18 -15.73 14.42 -8.24
C ASN A 18 -14.43 15.19 -8.48
N ARG A 19 -13.77 15.65 -7.41
CA ARG A 19 -12.45 16.25 -7.49
C ARG A 19 -11.41 15.29 -8.07
N ALA A 20 -11.48 14.00 -7.74
CA ALA A 20 -10.61 12.99 -8.32
C ALA A 20 -10.85 12.87 -9.83
N ILE A 21 -12.10 12.83 -10.29
CA ILE A 21 -12.44 12.83 -11.73
C ILE A 21 -11.82 14.04 -12.43
N ASP A 22 -12.00 15.25 -11.89
CA ASP A 22 -11.47 16.46 -12.51
C ASP A 22 -9.93 16.47 -12.55
N LEU A 23 -9.28 15.91 -11.53
CA LEU A 23 -7.83 15.73 -11.53
C LEU A 23 -7.37 14.70 -12.57
N ALA A 24 -8.11 13.60 -12.74
CA ALA A 24 -7.83 12.63 -13.80
C ALA A 24 -7.94 13.26 -15.19
N ARG A 25 -8.96 14.10 -15.42
CA ARG A 25 -9.12 14.83 -16.69
C ARG A 25 -7.96 15.79 -16.96
N ARG A 26 -7.48 16.50 -15.94
CA ARG A 26 -6.39 17.46 -16.11
C ARG A 26 -5.02 16.80 -16.28
N ASN A 27 -4.77 15.71 -15.54
CA ASN A 27 -3.45 15.09 -15.48
C ASN A 27 -3.33 13.82 -16.32
N GLY A 28 -4.41 13.41 -17.01
CA GLY A 28 -4.52 12.13 -17.73
C GLY A 28 -4.81 10.94 -16.82
N SER A 29 -4.30 10.94 -15.59
CA SER A 29 -4.56 9.91 -14.59
C SER A 29 -4.61 10.48 -13.17
N THR A 30 -5.29 9.78 -12.26
CA THR A 30 -5.21 10.07 -10.82
C THR A 30 -5.38 8.79 -10.00
N ILE A 31 -4.82 8.80 -8.80
CA ILE A 31 -5.03 7.76 -7.79
C ILE A 31 -5.92 8.34 -6.70
N ALA A 32 -7.06 7.70 -6.49
CA ALA A 32 -7.98 7.95 -5.38
C ALA A 32 -7.79 6.85 -4.32
N ILE A 33 -7.56 7.24 -3.08
CA ILE A 33 -7.26 6.33 -1.96
C ILE A 33 -8.40 6.43 -0.95
N GLY A 34 -8.90 5.28 -0.49
CA GLY A 34 -9.90 5.20 0.57
C GLY A 34 -9.72 3.94 1.43
N HIS A 35 -10.16 4.02 2.67
CA HIS A 35 -10.20 2.94 3.64
C HIS A 35 -11.55 2.21 3.57
N PRO A 36 -11.62 0.95 4.05
CA PRO A 36 -12.85 0.16 4.01
C PRO A 36 -13.85 0.61 5.09
N HIS A 37 -14.45 1.79 4.89
CA HIS A 37 -15.55 2.30 5.70
C HIS A 37 -16.90 2.05 5.02
N PRO A 38 -17.97 1.77 5.79
CA PRO A 38 -19.30 1.51 5.22
C PRO A 38 -19.82 2.72 4.43
N ALA A 39 -19.54 3.95 4.88
CA ALA A 39 -19.89 5.18 4.17
C ALA A 39 -19.16 5.30 2.81
N THR A 40 -17.86 5.03 2.79
CA THR A 40 -17.03 5.09 1.58
C THR A 40 -17.46 4.05 0.55
N VAL A 41 -17.70 2.81 0.97
CA VAL A 41 -18.15 1.74 0.08
C VAL A 41 -19.52 2.07 -0.53
N ARG A 42 -20.44 2.62 0.26
CA ARG A 42 -21.78 3.01 -0.22
C ARG A 42 -21.70 4.09 -1.30
N VAL A 43 -20.91 5.14 -1.08
CA VAL A 43 -20.72 6.20 -2.07
C VAL A 43 -20.02 5.67 -3.31
N LEU A 44 -18.98 4.85 -3.16
CA LEU A 44 -18.25 4.27 -4.29
C LEU A 44 -19.16 3.36 -5.14
N GLN A 45 -19.99 2.51 -4.53
CA GLN A 45 -20.93 1.67 -5.26
C GLN A 45 -21.91 2.48 -6.12
N GLN A 46 -22.38 3.62 -5.61
CA GLN A 46 -23.28 4.52 -6.36
C GLN A 46 -22.55 5.25 -7.50
N MET A 47 -21.39 5.81 -7.20
CA MET A 47 -20.68 6.70 -8.13
C MET A 47 -19.92 5.93 -9.22
N VAL A 48 -19.40 4.74 -8.91
CA VAL A 48 -18.73 3.87 -9.89
C VAL A 48 -19.71 3.32 -10.91
N TYR A 49 -20.97 3.07 -10.53
CA TYR A 49 -21.99 2.65 -11.47
C TYR A 49 -22.37 3.77 -12.46
N ASN A 50 -22.37 5.02 -11.98
CA ASN A 50 -22.70 6.22 -12.76
C ASN A 50 -21.46 6.95 -13.27
N LEU A 51 -20.38 6.22 -13.55
CA LEU A 51 -19.13 6.82 -13.97
C LEU A 51 -19.28 7.44 -15.38
N PRO A 52 -18.78 8.66 -15.60
CA PRO A 52 -18.71 9.24 -16.94
C PRO A 52 -17.94 8.34 -17.92
N PRO A 53 -18.34 8.26 -19.21
CA PRO A 53 -17.72 7.36 -20.18
C PRO A 53 -16.27 7.72 -20.53
N ASP A 54 -15.82 8.94 -20.20
CA ASP A 54 -14.45 9.43 -20.37
C ASP A 54 -13.48 8.95 -19.28
N ILE A 55 -13.97 8.38 -18.18
CA ILE A 55 -13.15 7.89 -17.07
C ILE A 55 -13.17 6.38 -17.06
N THR A 56 -12.00 5.76 -16.93
CA THR A 56 -11.86 4.31 -16.82
C THR A 56 -11.16 3.95 -15.51
N LEU A 57 -11.69 2.93 -14.83
CA LEU A 57 -11.06 2.39 -13.63
C LEU A 57 -10.07 1.31 -14.06
N VAL A 58 -8.80 1.57 -13.82
CA VAL A 58 -7.70 0.63 -14.08
C VAL A 58 -7.12 0.11 -12.78
N LYS A 59 -6.41 -1.02 -12.84
CA LYS A 59 -5.67 -1.52 -11.69
C LYS A 59 -4.60 -0.50 -11.31
N ALA A 60 -4.40 -0.29 -10.01
CA ALA A 60 -3.40 0.66 -9.50
C ALA A 60 -1.99 0.39 -10.08
N SER A 61 -1.61 -0.87 -10.24
CA SER A 61 -0.32 -1.28 -10.83
C SER A 61 -0.10 -0.72 -12.24
N SER A 62 -1.16 -0.55 -13.03
CA SER A 62 -1.06 0.00 -14.39
C SER A 62 -0.64 1.48 -14.40
N LEU A 63 -0.88 2.21 -13.31
CA LEU A 63 -0.50 3.62 -13.14
C LEU A 63 0.83 3.80 -12.39
N LEU A 64 1.36 2.76 -11.76
CA LEU A 64 2.58 2.83 -10.94
C LEU A 64 3.86 2.52 -11.72
N ASN A 65 3.75 2.12 -12.98
CA ASN A 65 4.90 1.90 -13.87
C ASN A 65 5.38 3.19 -14.54
N GLU A 66 4.66 4.30 -14.38
CA GLU A 66 5.08 5.61 -14.84
C GLU A 66 6.12 6.17 -13.83
N PRO A 67 7.30 6.63 -14.29
CA PRO A 67 8.33 7.13 -13.40
C PRO A 67 7.74 8.23 -12.54
N GLN A 68 7.57 7.94 -11.25
CA GLN A 68 7.05 8.91 -10.31
C GLN A 68 7.99 10.11 -10.37
N VAL A 69 7.45 11.27 -10.74
CA VAL A 69 8.22 12.51 -10.71
C VAL A 69 8.47 12.81 -9.24
N ASP A 70 9.60 12.32 -8.74
CA ASP A 70 10.13 12.62 -7.42
C ASP A 70 10.39 14.13 -7.35
N THR A 71 9.34 14.88 -7.01
CA THR A 71 9.40 16.34 -6.83
C THR A 71 10.14 16.71 -5.54
N SER A 72 10.81 15.75 -4.91
CA SER A 72 11.70 15.93 -3.76
C SER A 72 13.05 16.54 -4.15
N THR A 73 13.34 16.73 -5.45
CA THR A 73 14.51 17.46 -5.92
C THR A 73 14.13 18.83 -6.51
N PRO A 74 14.64 19.95 -5.95
CA PRO A 74 14.43 21.27 -6.52
C PRO A 74 15.10 21.40 -7.90
N PRO A 75 14.57 22.22 -8.83
CA PRO A 75 15.20 22.44 -10.13
C PRO A 75 16.51 23.21 -9.92
N LYS A 76 17.65 22.55 -10.17
CA LYS A 76 18.95 23.22 -10.22
C LYS A 76 19.04 24.07 -11.48
N ASN A 77 18.87 25.38 -11.32
CA ASN A 77 19.27 26.35 -12.33
C ASN A 77 20.77 26.23 -12.62
N ALA A 78 21.08 26.35 -13.91
CA ALA A 78 22.38 26.09 -14.51
C ALA A 78 23.49 27.05 -14.05
N VAL A 79 24.49 26.54 -13.33
CA VAL A 79 25.93 26.80 -13.52
C VAL A 79 26.69 25.57 -12.98
N PRO A 80 27.58 24.91 -13.75
CA PRO A 80 28.42 23.86 -13.21
C PRO A 80 29.61 24.51 -12.47
N ASP A 81 29.37 24.99 -11.25
CA ASP A 81 30.48 25.26 -10.34
C ASP A 81 31.09 23.93 -9.90
N ALA A 82 32.39 23.78 -10.14
CA ALA A 82 33.14 22.61 -9.71
C ALA A 82 32.89 22.35 -8.21
N PRO A 83 32.56 21.12 -7.80
CA PRO A 83 32.19 20.84 -6.43
C PRO A 83 33.41 21.10 -5.52
N ARG A 84 33.39 22.22 -4.81
CA ARG A 84 34.37 22.55 -3.80
C ARG A 84 34.12 21.66 -2.59
N ASN A 85 34.68 20.45 -2.62
CA ASN A 85 34.49 19.44 -1.60
C ASN A 85 35.25 19.87 -0.32
N PRO A 86 34.56 20.30 0.76
CA PRO A 86 35.25 20.73 1.99
C PRO A 86 35.67 19.55 2.85
N PHE A 87 35.27 18.33 2.47
CA PHE A 87 35.57 17.11 3.19
C PHE A 87 36.98 16.63 2.84
N ARG A 88 37.95 16.99 3.67
CA ARG A 88 39.19 16.21 3.76
C ARG A 88 38.81 14.85 4.32
N GLY A 89 38.82 13.83 3.47
CA GLY A 89 38.43 12.47 3.84
C GLY A 89 39.09 12.04 5.15
N VAL A 90 38.29 11.69 6.14
CA VAL A 90 38.79 10.98 7.32
C VAL A 90 39.31 9.63 6.86
N LYS A 91 40.56 9.30 7.22
CA LYS A 91 41.17 8.00 6.91
C LYS A 91 40.28 6.92 7.49
N LEU A 92 39.89 5.94 6.68
CA LEU A 92 39.09 4.78 7.10
C LEU A 92 39.52 4.30 8.50
N CYS A 93 38.57 4.32 9.43
CA CYS A 93 38.77 3.71 10.74
C CYS A 93 38.90 2.20 10.54
N LYS A 94 40.14 1.68 10.58
CA LYS A 94 40.38 0.24 10.65
C LYS A 94 40.06 -0.24 12.08
N PRO A 95 39.03 -1.08 12.28
CA PRO A 95 38.75 -1.63 13.61
C PRO A 95 39.93 -2.49 14.07
N LYS A 96 40.43 -2.25 15.29
CA LYS A 96 41.57 -2.98 15.87
C LYS A 96 41.23 -4.40 16.36
N LYS A 97 39.95 -4.77 16.40
CA LYS A 97 39.49 -6.08 16.86
C LYS A 97 38.85 -6.83 15.68
N PRO A 98 39.21 -8.11 15.43
CA PRO A 98 38.47 -8.92 14.46
C PRO A 98 37.01 -9.00 14.91
N ILE A 99 36.09 -8.82 13.96
CA ILE A 99 34.66 -8.86 14.18
C ILE A 99 34.31 -10.28 14.62
N GLU A 100 33.62 -10.43 15.75
CA GLU A 100 33.22 -11.74 16.26
C GLU A 100 32.29 -12.42 15.25
N PRO A 101 32.46 -13.73 15.00
CA PRO A 101 31.68 -14.42 14.00
C PRO A 101 30.20 -14.37 14.42
N VAL A 102 29.37 -13.80 13.55
CA VAL A 102 27.92 -13.84 13.72
C VAL A 102 27.50 -15.30 13.57
N TYR A 103 27.09 -15.88 14.69
CA TYR A 103 26.74 -17.29 14.81
C TYR A 103 25.52 -17.60 13.93
N ALA A 104 25.65 -18.56 13.01
CA ALA A 104 24.66 -18.80 11.94
C ALA A 104 23.24 -19.12 12.46
N ASN A 105 23.12 -19.61 13.69
CA ASN A 105 21.84 -19.79 14.39
C ASN A 105 21.07 -18.48 14.63
N ARG A 106 21.75 -17.33 14.79
CA ARG A 106 21.09 -16.01 14.92
C ARG A 106 20.47 -15.52 13.62
N PHE A 107 21.01 -15.93 12.47
CA PHE A 107 20.45 -15.56 11.18
C PHE A 107 19.07 -16.19 10.96
N PHE A 108 18.91 -17.48 11.30
CA PHE A 108 17.62 -18.16 11.19
C PHE A 108 16.60 -17.68 12.23
N GLU A 109 17.02 -17.38 13.47
CA GLU A 109 16.15 -16.75 14.47
C GLU A 109 15.56 -15.42 13.96
N VAL A 110 16.41 -14.49 13.52
CA VAL A 110 15.98 -13.16 13.04
C VAL A 110 15.10 -13.26 11.78
N LEU A 111 15.40 -14.19 10.86
CA LEU A 111 14.54 -14.42 9.70
C LEU A 111 13.18 -15.03 10.10
N SER A 112 13.16 -15.98 11.04
CA SER A 112 11.92 -16.60 11.50
C SER A 112 10.99 -15.62 12.21
N GLU A 113 11.52 -14.71 13.04
CA GLU A 113 10.73 -13.67 13.70
C GLU A 113 10.11 -12.71 12.67
N SER A 114 10.84 -12.37 11.61
CA SER A 114 10.34 -11.48 10.55
C SER A 114 9.28 -12.16 9.66
N ILE A 115 9.41 -13.47 9.40
CA ILE A 115 8.43 -14.22 8.59
C ILE A 115 7.16 -14.50 9.40
N SER A 116 7.25 -14.79 10.70
CA SER A 116 6.07 -15.06 11.55
C SER A 116 5.20 -13.82 11.80
N GLN A 117 5.77 -12.62 11.78
CA GLN A 117 5.02 -11.36 11.89
C GLN A 117 4.52 -10.83 10.53
N SER A 118 4.78 -11.54 9.43
CA SER A 118 4.31 -11.12 8.11
C SER A 118 2.79 -11.29 8.00
N THR A 119 2.13 -10.25 7.49
CA THR A 119 0.67 -10.21 7.24
C THR A 119 0.20 -11.34 6.33
N LEU A 120 1.08 -11.89 5.50
CA LEU A 120 0.80 -13.01 4.60
C LEU A 120 0.63 -14.34 5.33
N ILE A 121 1.49 -14.66 6.32
CA ILE A 121 1.35 -15.89 7.11
C ILE A 121 0.06 -15.85 7.93
N VAL A 122 -0.25 -14.69 8.54
CA VAL A 122 -1.51 -14.46 9.27
C VAL A 122 -2.72 -14.62 8.34
N TYR A 123 -2.66 -14.06 7.12
CA TYR A 123 -3.71 -14.22 6.10
C TYR A 123 -3.93 -15.69 5.71
N PHE A 124 -2.85 -16.44 5.45
CA PHE A 124 -2.96 -17.88 5.15
C PHE A 124 -3.51 -18.66 6.34
N GLN A 125 -3.06 -18.41 7.57
CA GLN A 125 -3.59 -19.08 8.76
C GLN A 125 -5.11 -18.84 8.91
N HIS A 126 -5.59 -17.63 8.67
CA HIS A 126 -7.02 -17.32 8.69
C HIS A 126 -7.81 -18.06 7.60
N GLN A 127 -7.26 -18.23 6.39
CA GLN A 127 -7.92 -19.04 5.35
C GLN A 127 -7.98 -20.53 5.71
N TRP A 128 -6.89 -21.10 6.25
CA TRP A 128 -6.81 -22.52 6.55
C TRP A 128 -7.65 -22.95 7.77
N GLN A 129 -7.95 -22.04 8.71
CA GLN A 129 -8.90 -22.30 9.80
C GLN A 129 -10.37 -22.40 9.33
N GLY A 130 -10.68 -21.96 8.11
CA GLY A 130 -12.03 -22.03 7.53
C GLY A 130 -12.37 -23.35 6.81
N TRP A 131 -11.37 -24.16 6.44
CA TRP A 131 -11.58 -25.35 5.61
C TRP A 131 -11.82 -26.67 6.36
N GLY A 132 -11.90 -26.64 7.69
CA GLY A 132 -12.10 -27.84 8.51
C GLY A 132 -13.39 -27.88 9.34
N LYS A 133 -14.19 -26.80 9.39
CA LYS A 133 -15.44 -26.80 10.17
C LYS A 133 -16.60 -27.21 9.27
N GLN A 134 -16.96 -28.49 9.28
CA GLN A 134 -18.30 -28.88 8.86
C GLN A 134 -19.31 -28.11 9.72
N PRO A 135 -20.36 -27.51 9.13
CA PRO A 135 -21.40 -26.88 9.91
C PRO A 135 -22.10 -27.95 10.75
N GLU A 136 -22.06 -27.78 12.07
CA GLU A 136 -22.89 -28.49 13.05
C GLU A 136 -24.36 -28.02 12.91
N ALA A 137 -24.92 -28.16 11.72
CA ALA A 137 -26.31 -27.84 11.38
C ALA A 137 -27.01 -28.98 10.61
N ALA A 138 -26.31 -30.10 10.37
CA ALA A 138 -26.85 -31.24 9.62
C ALA A 138 -27.27 -32.45 10.49
N LYS A 139 -27.43 -32.28 11.81
CA LYS A 139 -27.79 -33.40 12.73
C LYS A 139 -29.20 -33.36 13.33
N PHE A 140 -30.06 -32.39 12.97
CA PHE A 140 -31.40 -32.29 13.56
C PHE A 140 -32.59 -32.74 12.70
N ASN A 141 -32.39 -33.30 11.49
CA ASN A 141 -33.49 -33.80 10.66
C ASN A 141 -33.27 -35.23 10.14
N ALA A 142 -33.02 -36.17 11.05
CA ALA A 142 -33.03 -37.61 10.73
C ALA A 142 -33.65 -38.43 11.88
N SER A 143 -34.87 -38.09 12.29
CA SER A 143 -35.75 -38.98 13.06
C SER A 143 -37.20 -38.49 12.94
N ALA A 144 -37.77 -38.67 11.75
CA ALA A 144 -39.20 -38.59 11.51
C ALA A 144 -39.52 -39.37 10.23
N ASN A 145 -39.55 -40.69 10.37
CA ASN A 145 -40.36 -41.63 9.59
C ASN A 145 -40.50 -42.90 10.43
#